data_AF-A0A0V0HV16-F1
#
_entry.id   AF-A0A0V0HV16-F1
#
_cell.length_a   1.000
_cell.length_b   1.000
_cell.length_c   1.000
_cell.angle_alpha   90.00
_cell.angle_beta   90.00
_cell.angle_gamma   90.00
#
_symmetry.space_group_name_H-M   'P 1'
#
loop_
_entity.id
_entity.type
_entity.pdbx_description
1 polymer ?
#
loop_
_entity_poly.entity_id
_entity_poly.type
_entity_poly.pdbx_seq_one_letter_code
_entity_poly.pdbx_strand_id
1 'polypeptide(L)'
;MYFNNCSKHDQGCVARFLGRFSFQPLRENPLFGPSSSTLERLGGLEWKKVVHQHQGWRLITCIWLHAGVIHLIANMLSLIIIGIRLEQQCGFVRIGIIYLLSGIGGSILSSLFIQRNISVGASGALFGLLGAMLSELITNWSIYTNKVCALLTLLVIVAINLAVGILPHVDNFAHIGGFLTGFLLGFVLLPRPQLGWMQRRNLPAGVRVNSKYKAYQYGLGLVSLVLLVAGFTIGLVLLFRGVNGYDHCHWCHYLSCVPTSKWKCGGN
;
A
#
# COMPACT_ATOMS: atom_id res chain seq x y z
N MET A 1 -5.55 -8.43 24.80
CA MET A 1 -4.66 -7.81 25.80
C MET A 1 -4.30 -6.43 25.28
N TYR A 2 -4.64 -5.36 26.00
CA TYR A 2 -4.33 -3.98 25.61
C TYR A 2 -2.97 -3.59 26.19
N PHE A 3 -2.08 -3.02 25.39
CA PHE A 3 -0.76 -2.59 25.83
C PHE A 3 -0.69 -1.06 25.73
N ASN A 4 -0.62 -0.38 26.87
CA ASN A 4 -0.48 1.06 26.94
C ASN A 4 0.65 1.43 27.88
N ASN A 5 1.65 2.07 27.28
CA ASN A 5 2.85 2.52 27.98
C ASN A 5 2.67 3.92 28.60
N CYS A 6 1.52 4.57 28.38
CA CYS A 6 1.17 5.89 28.87
C CYS A 6 -0.10 5.81 29.75
N SER A 7 0.10 5.52 31.04
CA SER A 7 -1.01 5.45 32.01
C SER A 7 -1.40 6.84 32.54
N LYS A 8 -2.59 6.94 33.15
CA LYS A 8 -3.07 8.19 33.80
C LYS A 8 -2.07 8.78 34.81
N HIS A 9 -1.18 7.97 35.37
CA HIS A 9 -0.20 8.36 36.40
C HIS A 9 1.13 8.88 35.85
N ASP A 10 1.39 8.72 34.55
CA ASP A 10 2.63 9.16 33.94
C ASP A 10 2.54 10.65 33.52
N GLN A 11 3.52 11.47 33.94
CA GLN A 11 3.44 12.94 33.84
C GLN A 11 3.69 13.45 32.41
N GLY A 12 4.32 12.66 31.54
CA GLY A 12 4.68 13.06 30.18
C GLY A 12 3.60 12.84 29.11
N CYS A 13 2.54 12.10 29.43
CA CYS A 13 1.56 11.66 28.44
C CYS A 13 0.60 12.77 27.99
N VAL A 14 0.17 12.69 26.73
CA VAL A 14 -0.75 13.63 26.11
C VAL A 14 -2.19 13.15 26.30
N ALA A 15 -3.13 14.09 26.50
CA ALA A 15 -4.55 13.81 26.70
C ALA A 15 -4.82 12.84 27.88
N ARG A 16 -4.25 13.13 29.06
CA ARG A 16 -4.39 12.33 30.29
C ARG A 16 -5.83 12.12 30.76
N PHE A 17 -6.73 13.03 30.40
CA PHE A 17 -8.16 12.92 30.71
C PHE A 17 -8.82 11.69 30.05
N LEU A 18 -8.22 11.16 28.96
CA LEU A 18 -8.66 9.93 28.30
C LEU A 18 -8.26 8.66 29.09
N GLY A 19 -7.48 8.81 30.16
CA GLY A 19 -7.06 7.74 31.06
C GLY A 19 -6.30 6.65 30.32
N ARG A 20 -6.95 5.51 30.10
CA ARG A 20 -6.35 4.39 29.38
C ARG A 20 -6.14 4.65 27.90
N PHE A 21 -6.72 5.69 27.30
CA PHE A 21 -6.53 6.03 25.87
C PHE A 21 -5.60 7.24 25.67
N SER A 22 -4.80 7.57 26.67
CA SER A 22 -3.79 8.62 26.55
C SER A 22 -2.69 8.26 25.54
N PHE A 23 -2.05 9.27 24.99
CA PHE A 23 -1.03 9.13 23.95
C PHE A 23 0.36 9.38 24.50
N GLN A 24 1.37 8.86 23.79
CA GLN A 24 2.76 9.19 24.08
C GLN A 24 3.04 10.70 23.95
N PRO A 25 4.09 11.22 24.61
CA PRO A 25 4.56 12.59 24.40
C PRO A 25 4.71 12.90 22.91
N LEU A 26 4.31 14.10 22.47
CA LEU A 26 4.42 14.50 21.05
C LEU A 26 5.86 14.51 20.52
N ARG A 27 6.85 14.56 21.42
CA ARG A 27 8.27 14.42 21.06
C ARG A 27 8.63 13.00 20.62
N GLU A 28 7.93 11.99 21.15
CA GLU A 28 8.11 10.59 20.77
C GLU A 28 7.20 10.20 19.60
N ASN A 29 5.92 10.56 19.67
CA ASN A 29 4.97 10.28 18.60
C ASN A 29 4.08 11.51 18.31
N PRO A 30 4.40 12.28 17.25
CA PRO A 30 3.64 13.47 16.90
C PRO A 30 2.24 13.16 16.34
N LEU A 31 1.93 11.89 16.04
CA LEU A 31 0.68 11.47 15.38
C LEU A 31 -0.44 11.14 16.37
N PHE A 32 -0.27 11.47 17.66
CA PHE A 32 -1.16 11.08 18.77
C PHE A 32 -1.36 9.56 18.78
N GLY A 33 -0.30 8.84 19.12
CA GLY A 33 -0.28 7.38 19.07
C GLY A 33 0.52 6.74 20.20
N PRO A 34 0.62 5.40 20.19
CA PRO A 34 1.41 4.64 21.15
C PRO A 34 2.91 4.72 20.84
N SER A 35 3.74 4.10 21.68
CA SER A 35 5.18 3.98 21.41
C SER A 35 5.47 3.02 20.25
N SER A 36 6.63 3.16 19.62
CA SER A 36 7.11 2.21 18.61
C SER A 36 7.17 0.76 19.14
N SER A 37 7.64 0.58 20.38
CA SER A 37 7.66 -0.73 21.06
C SER A 37 6.28 -1.38 21.21
N THR A 38 5.23 -0.57 21.38
CA THR A 38 3.85 -1.06 21.44
C THR A 38 3.39 -1.56 20.07
N LEU A 39 3.65 -0.79 19.02
CA LEU A 39 3.35 -1.20 17.64
C LEU A 39 4.08 -2.48 17.28
N GLU A 40 5.37 -2.58 17.62
CA GLU A 40 6.19 -3.78 17.43
C GLU A 40 5.59 -4.99 18.15
N ARG A 41 5.13 -4.84 19.40
CA ARG A 41 4.49 -5.93 20.14
C ARG A 41 3.17 -6.36 19.51
N LEU A 42 2.39 -5.43 19.00
CA LEU A 42 1.06 -5.68 18.43
C LEU A 42 1.07 -6.24 17.00
N GLY A 43 2.24 -6.35 16.35
CA GLY A 43 2.34 -6.91 15.00
C GLY A 43 2.83 -5.93 13.95
N GLY A 44 3.46 -4.83 14.35
CA GLY A 44 4.14 -3.93 13.44
C GLY A 44 5.25 -4.64 12.68
N LEU A 45 5.51 -4.15 11.48
CA LEU A 45 6.51 -4.72 10.59
C LEU A 45 7.89 -4.33 11.08
N GLU A 46 8.68 -5.33 11.48
CA GLU A 46 10.03 -5.16 11.99
C GLU A 46 10.89 -6.30 11.43
N TRP A 47 11.96 -5.93 10.72
CA TRP A 47 12.73 -6.86 9.88
C TRP A 47 13.34 -8.01 10.68
N LYS A 48 13.93 -7.72 11.85
CA LYS A 48 14.59 -8.72 12.68
C LYS A 48 13.61 -9.82 13.10
N LYS A 49 12.38 -9.47 13.48
CA LYS A 49 11.35 -10.45 13.83
C LYS A 49 10.84 -11.24 12.63
N VAL A 50 10.70 -10.60 11.46
CA VAL A 50 10.27 -11.31 10.25
C VAL A 50 11.32 -12.31 9.81
N VAL A 51 12.59 -11.89 9.71
CA VAL A 51 13.67 -12.69 9.13
C VAL A 51 14.30 -13.65 10.15
N HIS A 52 14.73 -13.16 11.32
CA HIS A 52 15.44 -13.99 12.30
C HIS A 52 14.53 -14.75 13.27
N GLN A 53 13.31 -14.25 13.51
CA GLN A 53 12.34 -14.93 14.39
C GLN A 53 11.19 -15.59 13.61
N HIS A 54 11.27 -15.60 12.28
CA HIS A 54 10.28 -16.23 11.38
C HIS A 54 8.84 -15.75 11.61
N GLN A 55 8.63 -14.51 12.05
CA GLN A 55 7.30 -13.95 12.30
C GLN A 55 6.68 -13.37 11.01
N GLY A 56 6.55 -14.20 9.97
CA GLY A 56 6.05 -13.80 8.65
C GLY A 56 4.62 -13.23 8.65
N TRP A 57 3.82 -13.57 9.67
CA TRP A 57 2.47 -13.01 9.87
C TRP A 57 2.48 -11.47 10.02
N ARG A 58 3.62 -10.86 10.40
CA ARG A 58 3.79 -9.41 10.48
C ARG A 58 3.65 -8.68 9.16
N LEU A 59 3.95 -9.37 8.04
CA LEU A 59 3.73 -8.86 6.68
C LEU A 59 2.25 -8.59 6.39
N ILE A 60 1.36 -9.23 7.14
CA ILE A 60 -0.09 -9.08 7.01
C ILE A 60 -0.61 -8.16 8.11
N THR A 61 -0.28 -8.42 9.38
CA THR A 61 -0.88 -7.69 10.51
C THR A 61 -0.54 -6.20 10.52
N CYS A 62 0.62 -5.79 10.00
CA CYS A 62 1.00 -4.38 9.97
C CYS A 62 0.04 -3.50 9.16
N ILE A 63 -0.69 -4.09 8.20
CA ILE A 63 -1.66 -3.39 7.34
C ILE A 63 -2.82 -2.79 8.16
N TRP A 64 -3.18 -3.43 9.29
CA TRP A 64 -4.27 -2.97 10.17
C TRP A 64 -3.81 -2.05 11.30
N LEU A 65 -2.52 -1.99 11.57
CA LEU A 65 -1.97 -1.12 12.61
C LEU A 65 -1.74 0.28 12.07
N HIS A 66 -1.90 1.28 12.93
CA HIS A 66 -1.68 2.67 12.57
C HIS A 66 -0.81 3.35 13.62
N ALA A 67 0.09 4.22 13.17
CA ALA A 67 1.05 4.90 14.03
C ALA A 67 0.43 5.89 15.02
N GLY A 68 -0.81 6.34 14.77
CA GLY A 68 -1.54 7.26 15.64
C GLY A 68 -2.87 7.69 15.02
N VAL A 69 -3.62 8.54 15.73
CA VAL A 69 -4.96 8.99 15.31
C VAL A 69 -4.93 9.75 13.98
N ILE A 70 -3.95 10.66 13.81
CA ILE A 70 -3.82 11.43 12.56
C ILE A 70 -3.60 10.49 11.37
N HIS A 71 -2.71 9.50 11.56
CA HIS A 71 -2.40 8.51 10.52
C HIS A 71 -3.62 7.64 10.19
N LEU A 72 -4.38 7.21 11.19
CA LEU A 72 -5.62 6.45 10.99
C LEU A 72 -6.65 7.25 10.19
N ILE A 73 -6.92 8.50 10.59
CA ILE A 73 -7.90 9.36 9.90
C ILE A 73 -7.51 9.56 8.44
N ALA A 74 -6.23 9.86 8.17
CA ALA A 74 -5.74 10.04 6.80
C ALA A 74 -5.99 8.78 5.93
N ASN A 75 -5.64 7.59 6.44
CA ASN A 75 -5.87 6.33 5.71
C ASN A 75 -7.36 6.05 5.50
N MET A 76 -8.20 6.28 6.50
CA MET A 76 -9.64 6.04 6.39
C MET A 76 -10.31 7.02 5.40
N LEU A 77 -9.92 8.29 5.40
CA LEU A 77 -10.41 9.26 4.42
C LEU A 77 -10.00 8.86 2.99
N SER A 78 -8.73 8.47 2.79
CA SER A 78 -8.26 7.95 1.51
C SER A 78 -9.02 6.69 1.08
N LEU A 79 -9.29 5.77 2.01
CA LEU A 79 -10.06 4.55 1.73
C LEU A 79 -11.52 4.86 1.37
N ILE A 80 -12.15 5.83 2.04
CA ILE A 80 -13.52 6.26 1.73
C ILE A 80 -13.59 6.90 0.34
N ILE A 81 -12.64 7.78 0.00
CA ILE A 81 -12.65 8.51 -1.28
C ILE A 81 -12.31 7.57 -2.46
N ILE A 82 -11.27 6.75 -2.32
CA ILE A 82 -10.75 5.92 -3.41
C ILE A 82 -11.37 4.52 -3.38
N GLY A 83 -11.38 3.88 -2.22
CA GLY A 83 -11.83 2.51 -2.04
C GLY A 83 -13.32 2.32 -2.36
N ILE A 84 -14.21 3.17 -1.82
CA ILE A 84 -15.65 3.07 -2.09
C ILE A 84 -15.94 3.26 -3.59
N ARG A 85 -15.29 4.25 -4.22
CA ARG A 85 -15.44 4.49 -5.66
C ARG A 85 -15.04 3.26 -6.49
N LEU A 86 -13.90 2.65 -6.17
CA LEU A 86 -13.43 1.44 -6.84
C LEU A 86 -14.34 0.24 -6.57
N GLU A 87 -14.80 0.08 -5.34
CA GLU A 87 -15.70 -1.00 -4.93
C GLU A 87 -17.03 -0.93 -5.68
N GLN A 88 -17.63 0.26 -5.81
CA GLN A 88 -18.84 0.48 -6.58
C GLN A 88 -18.68 0.14 -8.07
N GLN A 89 -17.48 0.35 -8.63
CA GLN A 89 -17.22 0.14 -10.05
C GLN A 89 -16.80 -1.30 -10.40
N CYS A 90 -16.07 -1.95 -9.50
CA CYS A 90 -15.37 -3.21 -9.78
C CYS A 90 -15.80 -4.36 -8.85
N GLY A 91 -16.54 -4.07 -7.79
CA GLY A 91 -17.02 -5.03 -6.80
C GLY A 91 -16.05 -5.26 -5.64
N PHE A 92 -16.60 -5.47 -4.45
CA PHE A 92 -15.86 -5.57 -3.19
C PHE A 92 -14.80 -6.68 -3.17
N VAL A 93 -15.09 -7.84 -3.77
CA VAL A 93 -14.16 -8.99 -3.77
C VAL A 93 -12.86 -8.63 -4.48
N ARG A 94 -12.95 -7.99 -5.64
CA ARG A 94 -11.77 -7.66 -6.44
C ARG A 94 -10.93 -6.58 -5.77
N ILE A 95 -11.60 -5.55 -5.24
CA ILE A 95 -10.93 -4.46 -4.54
C ILE A 95 -10.31 -4.94 -3.22
N GLY A 96 -10.98 -5.82 -2.49
CA GLY A 96 -10.45 -6.45 -1.28
C GLY A 96 -9.19 -7.27 -1.54
N ILE A 97 -9.17 -8.07 -2.63
CA ILE A 97 -7.98 -8.83 -3.04
C ILE A 97 -6.83 -7.88 -3.42
N ILE A 98 -7.10 -6.84 -4.22
CA ILE A 98 -6.10 -5.85 -4.60
C ILE A 98 -5.53 -5.16 -3.36
N TYR A 99 -6.39 -4.71 -2.45
CA TYR A 99 -5.99 -4.05 -1.22
C TYR A 99 -5.07 -4.95 -0.38
N LEU A 100 -5.50 -6.18 -0.10
CA LEU A 100 -4.74 -7.11 0.75
C LEU A 100 -3.38 -7.46 0.13
N LEU A 101 -3.36 -7.90 -1.13
CA LEU A 101 -2.14 -8.32 -1.79
C LEU A 101 -1.17 -7.15 -2.00
N SER A 102 -1.68 -5.95 -2.30
CA SER A 102 -0.84 -4.75 -2.40
C SER A 102 -0.24 -4.35 -1.06
N GLY A 103 -1.00 -4.49 0.03
CA GLY A 103 -0.47 -4.32 1.38
C GLY A 103 0.71 -5.28 1.64
N ILE A 104 0.55 -6.56 1.33
CA ILE A 104 1.62 -7.57 1.49
C ILE A 104 2.82 -7.26 0.59
N GLY A 105 2.59 -6.91 -0.69
CA GLY A 105 3.65 -6.54 -1.62
C GLY A 105 4.44 -5.30 -1.15
N GLY A 106 3.74 -4.32 -0.57
CA GLY A 106 4.35 -3.18 0.13
C GLY A 106 5.18 -3.62 1.33
N SER A 107 4.65 -4.49 2.20
CA SER A 107 5.37 -4.98 3.38
C SER A 107 6.61 -5.81 3.02
N ILE A 108 6.58 -6.59 1.95
CA ILE A 108 7.76 -7.32 1.45
C ILE A 108 8.83 -6.32 1.00
N LEU A 109 8.46 -5.35 0.15
CA LEU A 109 9.43 -4.38 -0.36
C LEU A 109 9.99 -3.49 0.76
N SER A 110 9.13 -3.03 1.68
CA SER A 110 9.55 -2.33 2.90
C SER A 110 10.57 -3.15 3.69
N SER A 111 10.28 -4.43 3.98
CA SER A 111 11.19 -5.26 4.76
C SER A 111 12.55 -5.49 4.06
N LEU A 112 12.59 -5.52 2.73
CA LEU A 112 13.85 -5.67 2.00
C LEU A 112 14.75 -4.42 2.10
N PHE A 113 14.16 -3.23 2.25
CA PHE A 113 14.87 -1.95 2.24
C PHE A 113 14.81 -1.20 3.57
N ILE A 114 14.11 -1.68 4.59
CA ILE A 114 14.01 -1.02 5.91
C ILE A 114 14.24 -2.06 7.00
N GLN A 115 15.40 -2.00 7.63
CA GLN A 115 15.81 -2.99 8.64
C GLN A 115 15.70 -2.51 10.09
N ARG A 116 15.82 -1.19 10.34
CA ARG A 116 15.88 -0.63 11.71
C ARG A 116 14.63 0.11 12.17
N ASN A 117 13.70 0.41 11.27
CA ASN A 117 12.47 1.12 11.61
C ASN A 117 11.27 0.17 11.60
N ILE A 118 10.27 0.50 12.41
CA ILE A 118 8.99 -0.21 12.44
C ILE A 118 8.05 0.46 11.44
N SER A 119 7.45 -0.34 10.56
CA SER A 119 6.44 0.11 9.60
C SER A 119 5.05 -0.42 9.96
N VAL A 120 4.05 0.45 9.88
CA VAL A 120 2.64 0.14 10.12
C VAL A 120 1.78 1.00 9.20
N GLY A 121 0.63 0.49 8.78
CA GLY A 121 -0.37 1.27 8.09
C GLY A 121 -0.95 0.58 6.87
N ALA A 122 -2.18 0.97 6.57
CA ALA A 122 -2.88 0.62 5.34
C ALA A 122 -2.34 1.31 4.09
N SER A 123 -1.40 2.26 4.23
CA SER A 123 -1.03 3.18 3.14
C SER A 123 -0.41 2.47 1.93
N GLY A 124 0.36 1.40 2.11
CA GLY A 124 0.84 0.56 1.00
C GLY A 124 -0.32 -0.07 0.20
N ALA A 125 -1.36 -0.55 0.87
CA ALA A 125 -2.55 -1.09 0.23
C ALA A 125 -3.34 0.00 -0.52
N LEU A 126 -3.42 1.22 0.03
CA LEU A 126 -4.06 2.37 -0.62
C LEU A 126 -3.30 2.83 -1.87
N PHE A 127 -1.97 2.83 -1.84
CA PHE A 127 -1.16 3.03 -3.04
C PHE A 127 -1.38 1.93 -4.08
N GLY A 128 -1.62 0.69 -3.65
CA GLY A 128 -2.08 -0.39 -4.52
C GLY A 128 -3.40 -0.09 -5.23
N LEU A 129 -4.36 0.51 -4.53
CA LEU A 129 -5.61 0.96 -5.17
C LEU A 129 -5.36 2.05 -6.23
N LEU A 130 -4.44 2.99 -5.98
CA LEU A 130 -4.02 3.97 -6.99
C LEU A 130 -3.34 3.32 -8.20
N GLY A 131 -2.49 2.32 -7.98
CA GLY A 131 -1.87 1.53 -9.05
C GLY A 131 -2.93 0.78 -9.87
N ALA A 132 -3.90 0.17 -9.20
CA ALA A 132 -5.01 -0.51 -9.87
C ALA A 132 -5.85 0.46 -10.71
N MET A 133 -6.13 1.67 -10.21
CA MET A 133 -6.78 2.73 -11.00
C MET A 133 -6.00 3.08 -12.27
N LEU A 134 -4.66 3.16 -12.19
CA LEU A 134 -3.82 3.45 -13.35
C LEU A 134 -3.92 2.34 -14.40
N SER A 135 -3.85 1.08 -13.98
CA SER A 135 -4.00 -0.06 -14.89
C SER A 135 -5.40 -0.14 -15.52
N GLU A 136 -6.46 0.22 -14.78
CA GLU A 136 -7.84 0.28 -15.26
C GLU A 136 -7.98 1.37 -16.33
N LEU A 137 -7.39 2.54 -16.09
CA LEU A 137 -7.38 3.65 -17.03
C LEU A 137 -6.65 3.29 -18.33
N ILE A 138 -5.49 2.64 -18.24
CA ILE A 138 -4.71 2.18 -19.41
C ILE A 138 -5.50 1.12 -20.19
N THR A 139 -6.06 0.13 -19.49
CA THR A 139 -6.78 -0.99 -20.11
C THR A 139 -8.06 -0.52 -20.81
N ASN A 140 -8.73 0.48 -20.24
CA ASN A 140 -10.02 1.00 -20.67
C ASN A 140 -9.93 2.40 -21.27
N TRP A 141 -8.77 2.74 -21.85
CA TRP A 141 -8.46 4.07 -22.38
C TRP A 141 -9.54 4.64 -23.30
N SER A 142 -10.25 3.80 -24.07
CA SER A 142 -11.28 4.27 -25.01
C SER A 142 -12.55 4.82 -24.33
N ILE A 143 -12.82 4.50 -23.07
CA ILE A 143 -14.09 4.83 -22.38
C ILE A 143 -14.07 6.23 -21.78
N TYR A 144 -12.91 6.71 -21.35
CA TYR A 144 -12.79 8.00 -20.67
C TYR A 144 -12.82 9.16 -21.68
N THR A 145 -13.62 10.20 -21.41
CA THR A 145 -13.70 11.39 -22.27
C THR A 145 -12.47 12.29 -22.11
N ASN A 146 -12.05 12.57 -20.87
CA ASN A 146 -10.88 13.40 -20.53
C ASN A 146 -9.70 12.57 -20.01
N LYS A 147 -9.20 11.68 -20.85
CA LYS A 147 -8.19 10.64 -20.52
C LYS A 147 -6.88 11.22 -19.99
N VAL A 148 -6.39 12.24 -20.68
CA VAL A 148 -5.11 12.89 -20.36
C VAL A 148 -5.20 13.60 -19.02
N CYS A 149 -6.29 14.34 -18.76
CA CYS A 149 -6.51 14.96 -17.46
C CYS A 149 -6.60 13.93 -16.34
N ALA A 150 -7.38 12.85 -16.52
CA ALA A 150 -7.50 11.79 -15.52
C ALA A 150 -6.14 11.12 -15.21
N LEU A 151 -5.35 10.83 -16.25
CA LEU A 151 -4.01 10.27 -16.11
C LEU A 151 -3.08 11.23 -15.37
N LEU A 152 -3.02 12.50 -15.80
CA LEU A 152 -2.17 13.51 -15.18
C LEU A 152 -2.56 13.75 -13.72
N THR A 153 -3.84 13.86 -13.41
CA THR A 153 -4.31 14.00 -12.02
C THR A 153 -3.88 12.82 -11.17
N LEU A 154 -4.03 11.59 -11.68
CA LEU A 154 -3.61 10.39 -10.94
C LEU A 154 -2.09 10.37 -10.72
N LEU A 155 -1.29 10.69 -11.74
CA LEU A 155 0.17 10.74 -11.64
C LEU A 155 0.63 11.83 -10.67
N VAL A 156 -0.01 13.00 -10.69
CA VAL A 156 0.27 14.10 -9.74
C VAL A 156 -0.06 13.67 -8.32
N ILE A 157 -1.20 13.01 -8.08
CA ILE A 157 -1.56 12.50 -6.75
C ILE A 157 -0.50 11.49 -6.27
N VAL A 158 -0.11 10.54 -7.11
CA VAL A 158 0.93 9.54 -6.76
C VAL A 158 2.26 10.23 -6.47
N ALA A 159 2.68 11.18 -7.31
CA ALA A 159 3.94 11.91 -7.13
C ALA A 159 3.95 12.75 -5.85
N ILE A 160 2.85 13.45 -5.53
CA ILE A 160 2.72 14.22 -4.30
C ILE A 160 2.79 13.30 -3.07
N ASN A 161 2.08 12.17 -3.08
CA ASN A 161 2.10 11.26 -1.93
C ASN A 161 3.49 10.62 -1.74
N LEU A 162 4.19 10.26 -2.81
CA LEU A 162 5.58 9.78 -2.73
C LEU A 162 6.54 10.89 -2.26
N ALA A 163 6.33 12.14 -2.70
CA ALA A 163 7.13 13.28 -2.22
C ALA A 163 6.91 13.54 -0.72
N VAL A 164 5.67 13.42 -0.24
CA VAL A 164 5.35 13.46 1.20
C VAL A 164 6.04 12.32 1.94
N GLY A 165 6.18 11.15 1.32
CA GLY A 165 6.85 10.02 1.94
C GLY A 165 8.37 10.11 2.06
N ILE A 166 8.97 11.20 1.58
CA ILE A 166 10.37 11.57 1.88
C ILE A 166 10.49 12.12 3.33
N LEU A 167 9.37 12.46 3.96
CA LEU A 167 9.35 12.87 5.36
C LEU A 167 9.77 11.70 6.27
N PRO A 168 10.49 11.99 7.37
CA PRO A 168 10.89 10.96 8.32
C PRO A 168 9.65 10.25 8.88
N HIS A 169 9.78 8.93 9.11
CA HIS A 169 8.74 8.01 9.58
C HIS A 169 7.68 7.60 8.54
N VAL A 170 7.81 8.04 7.28
CA VAL A 170 6.99 7.51 6.19
C VAL A 170 7.76 6.45 5.41
N ASP A 171 7.06 5.36 5.08
CA ASP A 171 7.63 4.21 4.40
C ASP A 171 7.30 4.23 2.89
N ASN A 172 8.18 4.88 2.13
CA ASN A 172 8.02 4.99 0.68
C ASN A 172 8.24 3.65 -0.05
N PHE A 173 9.02 2.72 0.51
CA PHE A 173 9.17 1.39 -0.09
C PHE A 173 7.86 0.60 0.01
N ALA A 174 7.12 0.71 1.11
CA ALA A 174 5.77 0.15 1.21
C ALA A 174 4.82 0.76 0.17
N HIS A 175 4.90 2.07 -0.07
CA HIS A 175 4.07 2.74 -1.08
C HIS A 175 4.41 2.29 -2.51
N ILE A 176 5.69 2.23 -2.86
CA ILE A 176 6.15 1.77 -4.18
C ILE A 176 5.77 0.30 -4.41
N GLY A 177 6.04 -0.56 -3.43
CA GLY A 177 5.74 -1.99 -3.53
C GLY A 177 4.24 -2.26 -3.63
N GLY A 178 3.45 -1.51 -2.86
CA GLY A 178 1.99 -1.56 -2.94
C GLY A 178 1.47 -1.07 -4.29
N PHE A 179 1.94 0.07 -4.77
CA PHE A 179 1.55 0.63 -6.07
C PHE A 179 1.86 -0.34 -7.22
N LEU A 180 3.07 -0.89 -7.27
CA LEU A 180 3.47 -1.85 -8.31
C LEU A 180 2.61 -3.11 -8.28
N THR A 181 2.36 -3.65 -7.08
CA THR A 181 1.51 -4.83 -6.91
C THR A 181 0.09 -4.56 -7.38
N GLY A 182 -0.51 -3.45 -6.97
CA GLY A 182 -1.86 -3.07 -7.36
C GLY A 182 -1.99 -2.76 -8.85
N PHE A 183 -0.98 -2.14 -9.44
CA PHE A 183 -0.90 -1.90 -10.89
C PHE A 183 -0.91 -3.19 -11.70
N LEU A 184 -0.11 -4.18 -11.31
CA LEU A 184 -0.11 -5.49 -11.97
C LEU A 184 -1.43 -6.24 -11.72
N LEU A 185 -1.95 -6.23 -10.49
CA LEU A 185 -3.22 -6.89 -10.16
C LEU A 185 -4.40 -6.27 -10.90
N GLY A 186 -4.39 -4.97 -11.18
CA GLY A 186 -5.48 -4.33 -11.89
C GLY A 186 -5.56 -4.77 -13.37
N PHE A 187 -4.44 -5.12 -14.03
CA PHE A 187 -4.51 -5.78 -15.35
C PHE A 187 -5.13 -7.18 -15.29
N VAL A 188 -4.96 -7.90 -14.18
CA VAL A 188 -5.50 -9.25 -13.99
C VAL A 188 -6.98 -9.22 -13.60
N LEU A 189 -7.35 -8.33 -12.66
CA LEU A 189 -8.65 -8.34 -11.99
C LEU A 189 -9.63 -7.29 -12.51
N LEU A 190 -9.15 -6.21 -13.13
CA LEU A 190 -9.99 -5.11 -13.61
C LEU A 190 -10.15 -4.98 -15.15
N PRO A 191 -10.00 -6.03 -15.99
CA PRO A 191 -10.33 -5.89 -17.40
C PRO A 191 -11.87 -5.77 -17.56
N ARG A 192 -12.33 -4.71 -18.24
CA ARG A 192 -13.75 -4.57 -18.59
C ARG A 192 -14.07 -5.29 -19.90
N PRO A 193 -15.21 -6.00 -19.98
CA PRO A 193 -15.67 -6.61 -21.21
C PRO A 193 -15.93 -5.56 -22.30
N GLN A 194 -15.80 -5.95 -23.56
CA GLN A 194 -16.18 -5.11 -24.69
C GLN A 194 -17.68 -4.80 -24.65
N LEU A 195 -18.06 -3.56 -25.00
CA LEU A 195 -19.46 -3.12 -25.01
C LEU A 195 -20.33 -4.04 -25.87
N GLY A 196 -19.85 -4.44 -27.06
CA GLY A 196 -20.56 -5.35 -27.96
C GLY A 196 -20.83 -6.73 -27.33
N TRP A 197 -19.93 -7.24 -26.48
CA TRP A 197 -20.16 -8.49 -25.75
C TRP A 197 -21.23 -8.34 -24.68
N MET A 198 -21.28 -7.19 -23.99
CA MET A 198 -22.32 -6.91 -23.00
C MET A 198 -23.71 -6.77 -23.65
N GLN A 199 -23.76 -6.21 -24.86
CA GLN A 199 -25.00 -6.04 -25.62
C GLN A 199 -25.53 -7.35 -26.23
N ARG A 200 -24.76 -8.46 -26.16
CA ARG A 200 -25.18 -9.81 -26.60
C ARG A 200 -26.51 -10.23 -26.00
N ARG A 201 -26.80 -9.85 -24.75
CA ARG A 201 -28.06 -10.22 -24.07
C ARG A 201 -29.30 -9.61 -24.72
N ASN A 202 -29.13 -8.52 -25.48
CA ASN A 202 -30.21 -7.79 -26.15
C ASN A 202 -30.23 -8.02 -27.67
N LEU A 203 -29.33 -8.87 -28.20
CA LEU A 203 -29.21 -9.15 -29.63
C LEU A 203 -29.97 -10.45 -29.99
N PRO A 204 -30.58 -10.52 -31.20
CA PRO A 204 -31.23 -11.74 -31.68
C PRO A 204 -30.28 -12.95 -31.71
N ALA A 205 -30.84 -14.14 -31.50
CA ALA A 205 -30.09 -15.39 -31.63
C ALA A 205 -29.53 -15.53 -33.06
N GLY A 206 -28.19 -15.60 -33.20
CA GLY A 206 -27.51 -15.75 -34.48
C GLY A 206 -26.52 -14.63 -34.84
N VAL A 207 -26.56 -13.49 -34.14
CA VAL A 207 -25.59 -12.40 -34.37
C VAL A 207 -24.22 -12.79 -33.82
N ARG A 208 -23.20 -12.82 -34.70
CA ARG A 208 -21.80 -13.06 -34.31
C ARG A 208 -21.29 -11.88 -33.50
N VAL A 209 -20.95 -12.11 -32.24
CA VAL A 209 -20.44 -11.08 -31.33
C VAL A 209 -18.93 -11.19 -31.20
N ASN A 210 -18.27 -10.05 -30.98
CA ASN A 210 -16.85 -10.01 -30.68
C ASN A 210 -16.52 -10.74 -29.36
N SER A 211 -15.26 -11.15 -29.22
CA SER A 211 -14.75 -11.76 -27.98
C SER A 211 -14.99 -10.85 -26.76
N LYS A 212 -15.15 -11.47 -25.58
CA LYS A 212 -15.41 -10.75 -24.31
C LYS A 212 -14.34 -9.69 -24.03
N TYR A 213 -13.08 -10.02 -24.30
CA TYR A 213 -11.92 -9.14 -24.11
C TYR A 213 -11.09 -9.07 -25.39
N LYS A 214 -10.37 -7.95 -25.58
CA LYS A 214 -9.40 -7.78 -26.66
C LYS A 214 -8.15 -8.62 -26.38
N ALA A 215 -7.44 -9.05 -27.44
CA ALA A 215 -6.24 -9.87 -27.31
C ALA A 215 -5.17 -9.25 -26.40
N TYR A 216 -4.97 -7.92 -26.48
CA TYR A 216 -4.02 -7.23 -25.60
C TYR A 216 -4.41 -7.31 -24.12
N GLN A 217 -5.70 -7.37 -23.78
CA GLN A 217 -6.13 -7.46 -22.37
C GLN A 217 -5.74 -8.82 -21.77
N TYR A 218 -5.89 -9.90 -22.55
CA TYR A 218 -5.39 -11.22 -22.15
C TYR A 218 -3.86 -11.26 -22.07
N GLY A 219 -3.17 -10.66 -23.04
CA GLY A 219 -1.70 -10.56 -23.04
C GLY A 219 -1.18 -9.82 -21.80
N LEU A 220 -1.72 -8.63 -21.51
CA LEU A 220 -1.37 -7.86 -20.32
C LEU A 220 -1.69 -8.62 -19.03
N GLY A 221 -2.88 -9.23 -18.93
CA GLY A 221 -3.25 -10.03 -17.76
C GLY A 221 -2.30 -11.21 -17.51
N LEU A 222 -1.91 -11.94 -18.56
CA LEU A 222 -0.98 -13.06 -18.43
C LEU A 222 0.43 -12.59 -18.02
N VAL A 223 0.96 -11.56 -18.68
CA VAL A 223 2.27 -11.00 -18.33
C VAL A 223 2.28 -10.47 -16.91
N SER A 224 1.25 -9.73 -16.50
CA SER A 224 1.13 -9.22 -15.12
C SER A 224 1.02 -10.34 -14.09
N LEU A 225 0.31 -11.42 -14.39
CA LEU A 225 0.24 -12.59 -13.50
C LEU A 225 1.61 -13.27 -13.33
N VAL A 226 2.35 -13.46 -14.41
CA VAL A 226 3.71 -14.03 -14.37
C VAL A 226 4.64 -13.13 -13.54
N LEU A 227 4.61 -11.82 -13.78
CA LEU A 227 5.41 -10.84 -13.04
C LEU A 227 5.04 -10.79 -11.54
N LEU A 228 3.77 -10.91 -11.20
CA LEU A 228 3.32 -10.99 -9.80
C LEU A 228 3.86 -12.25 -9.12
N VAL A 229 3.68 -13.42 -9.72
CA VAL A 229 4.14 -14.69 -9.13
C VAL A 229 5.66 -14.67 -8.96
N ALA A 230 6.39 -14.25 -9.99
CA ALA A 230 7.85 -14.13 -9.94
C ALA A 230 8.29 -13.11 -8.88
N GLY A 231 7.69 -11.92 -8.86
CA GLY A 231 8.02 -10.83 -7.93
C GLY A 231 7.78 -11.19 -6.47
N PHE A 232 6.63 -11.78 -6.14
CA PHE A 232 6.34 -12.26 -4.78
C PHE A 232 7.29 -13.39 -4.37
N THR A 233 7.54 -14.36 -5.26
CA THR A 233 8.43 -15.48 -4.97
C THR A 233 9.86 -15.00 -4.71
N ILE A 234 10.41 -14.18 -5.62
CA ILE A 234 11.75 -13.61 -5.48
C ILE A 234 11.84 -12.73 -4.23
N GLY A 235 10.87 -11.84 -4.02
CA GLY A 235 10.84 -10.95 -2.86
C GLY A 235 10.82 -11.69 -1.53
N LEU A 236 9.98 -12.73 -1.39
CA LEU A 236 9.94 -13.57 -0.20
C LEU A 236 11.23 -14.35 0.00
N VAL A 237 11.80 -14.94 -1.07
CA VAL A 237 13.07 -15.68 -0.99
C VAL A 237 14.20 -14.78 -0.55
N LEU A 238 14.32 -13.58 -1.13
CA LEU A 238 15.35 -12.60 -0.74
C LEU A 238 15.16 -12.15 0.70
N LEU A 239 13.91 -11.88 1.12
CA LEU A 239 13.58 -11.45 2.46
C LEU A 239 13.98 -12.50 3.50
N PHE A 240 13.56 -13.76 3.33
CA PHE A 240 13.87 -14.82 4.29
C PHE A 240 15.32 -15.31 4.21
N ARG A 241 16.07 -14.97 3.15
CA ARG A 241 17.54 -15.10 3.10
C ARG A 241 18.26 -13.95 3.80
N GLY A 242 17.55 -12.93 4.27
CA GLY A 242 18.12 -11.79 4.97
C GLY A 242 18.91 -10.84 4.06
N VAL A 243 18.61 -10.83 2.75
CA VAL A 243 19.25 -9.92 1.80
C VAL A 243 18.84 -8.49 2.10
N ASN A 244 19.80 -7.58 2.19
CA ASN A 244 19.56 -6.15 2.32
C ASN A 244 19.54 -5.49 0.94
N GLY A 245 18.42 -4.87 0.59
CA GLY A 245 18.27 -4.11 -0.65
C GLY A 245 19.19 -2.89 -0.71
N TYR A 246 19.61 -2.31 0.43
CA TYR A 246 20.53 -1.19 0.46
C TYR A 246 21.92 -1.51 -0.06
N ASP A 247 22.41 -2.74 0.16
CA ASP A 247 23.75 -3.15 -0.27
C ASP A 247 23.89 -3.09 -1.80
N HIS A 248 22.75 -3.08 -2.51
CA HIS A 248 22.67 -3.07 -3.96
C HIS A 248 22.21 -1.72 -4.53
N CYS A 249 21.91 -0.72 -3.69
CA CYS A 249 21.37 0.57 -4.12
C CYS A 249 21.77 1.74 -3.20
N HIS A 250 22.87 2.41 -3.55
CA HIS A 250 23.41 3.54 -2.78
C HIS A 250 22.54 4.81 -2.77
N TRP A 251 21.54 4.94 -3.64
CA TRP A 251 20.65 6.12 -3.70
C TRP A 251 19.28 5.86 -3.07
N CYS A 252 18.97 4.60 -2.73
CA CYS A 252 17.67 4.18 -2.23
C CYS A 252 17.31 4.81 -0.87
N HIS A 253 18.28 5.29 -0.08
CA HIS A 253 17.98 5.93 1.20
C HIS A 253 17.22 7.26 1.02
N TYR A 254 17.49 7.97 -0.06
CA TYR A 254 16.78 9.22 -0.39
C TYR A 254 15.32 8.99 -0.79
N LEU A 255 14.94 7.76 -1.14
CA LEU A 255 13.53 7.44 -1.39
C LEU A 255 12.71 7.46 -0.11
N SER A 256 13.26 7.09 1.04
CA SER A 256 12.52 7.09 2.30
C SER A 256 12.80 8.30 3.18
N CYS A 257 13.99 8.91 3.09
CA CYS A 257 14.29 10.12 3.83
C CYS A 257 15.39 10.95 3.19
N VAL A 258 15.12 12.23 2.96
CA VAL A 258 16.12 13.23 2.55
C VAL A 258 16.47 14.09 3.77
N PRO A 259 17.74 14.13 4.22
CA PRO A 259 18.14 14.95 5.36
C PRO A 259 18.10 16.44 4.97
N THR A 260 17.62 17.29 5.89
CA THR A 260 17.54 18.74 5.68
C THR A 260 18.02 19.49 6.92
N SER A 261 18.13 20.82 6.85
CA SER A 261 18.45 21.65 8.02
C SER A 261 17.39 21.57 9.13
N LYS A 262 16.16 21.13 8.81
CA LYS A 262 15.03 21.05 9.74
C LYS A 262 14.86 19.66 10.38
N TRP A 263 15.38 18.59 9.76
CA TRP A 263 15.29 17.23 10.29
C TRP A 263 16.45 16.34 9.84
N LYS A 264 16.79 15.38 10.70
CA LYS A 264 17.80 14.36 10.41
C LYS A 264 17.10 13.04 10.14
N CYS A 265 17.55 12.33 9.10
CA CYS A 265 17.18 10.95 8.90
C CYS A 265 17.92 10.13 9.97
N GLY A 266 17.19 9.44 10.85
CA GLY A 266 17.80 8.52 11.80
C GLY A 266 18.61 7.47 11.06
N GLY A 267 19.84 7.21 11.50
CA GLY A 267 20.77 6.31 10.82
C GLY A 267 20.16 4.93 10.61
N ASN A 268 20.04 4.56 9.33
CA ASN A 268 19.75 3.20 8.85
C ASN A 268 20.63 2.17 9.51
#